data_AF-A0A936DHR5-F1
#
_entry.id   AF-A0A936DHR5-F1
#
_cell.length_a   1.000
_cell.length_b   1.000
_cell.length_c   1.000
_cell.angle_alpha   90.00
_cell.angle_beta   90.00
_cell.angle_gamma   90.00
#
_symmetry.space_group_name_H-M   'P 1'
#
loop_
_entity.id
_entity.type
_entity.pdbx_description
1 polymer ?
#
loop_
_entity_poly.entity_id
_entity_poly.type
_entity_poly.pdbx_seq_one_letter_code
_entity_poly.pdbx_strand_id
1 'polypeptide(L)' 'MGSFSIWHWVIVLVIVVLIFGTKKLRNIGGDLGGAVRDFKKGLNGDEEQKRLEADKLEAKDEKQ' A
#
# COMPACT_ATOMS: atom_id res chain seq x y z
N MET A 1 14.34 -28.80 9.71
CA MET A 1 14.83 -27.55 9.08
C MET A 1 13.64 -26.62 8.82
N GLY A 2 13.08 -26.02 9.88
CA GLY A 2 11.85 -25.21 9.84
C GLY A 2 12.11 -23.69 9.94
N SER A 3 13.34 -23.28 9.62
CA SER A 3 13.89 -21.95 9.87
C SER A 3 13.26 -20.83 9.03
N PHE A 4 12.36 -21.16 8.10
CA PHE A 4 11.67 -20.20 7.23
C PHE A 4 10.15 -20.16 7.48
N SER A 5 9.67 -20.68 8.61
CA SER A 5 8.27 -20.54 8.98
C SER A 5 7.92 -19.07 9.21
N ILE A 6 6.76 -18.64 8.71
CA ILE A 6 6.23 -17.27 8.85
C ILE A 6 6.27 -16.79 10.32
N TRP A 7 6.12 -17.73 11.26
CA TRP A 7 6.25 -17.46 12.70
C TRP A 7 7.60 -16.91 13.14
N HIS A 8 8.70 -17.33 12.51
CA HIS A 8 10.02 -16.78 12.81
C HIS A 8 10.11 -15.30 12.46
N TRP A 9 9.58 -14.91 11.30
CA TRP A 9 9.56 -13.51 10.85
C TRP A 9 8.71 -12.63 11.77
N VAL A 10 7.59 -13.13 12.30
CA VAL A 10 6.78 -12.41 13.29
C VAL A 10 7.59 -12.16 14.58
N ILE A 11 8.28 -13.18 15.10
CA ILE A 11 9.12 -13.03 16.30
C ILE A 11 10.25 -12.02 16.07
N VAL A 12 10.92 -12.07 14.92
CA VAL A 12 12.01 -11.15 14.57
C VAL A 12 11.48 -9.71 14.47
N LEU A 13 10.33 -9.50 13.83
CA LEU A 13 9.68 -8.20 13.74
C LEU A 13 9.39 -7.60 15.12
N VAL A 14 8.87 -8.41 16.04
CA VAL A 14 8.60 -7.96 17.42
C VAL A 14 9.89 -7.49 18.11
N ILE A 15 10.98 -8.26 17.99
CA ILE A 15 12.27 -7.88 18.59
C ILE A 15 12.81 -6.57 17.98
N VAL A 16 12.74 -6.41 16.65
CA VAL A 16 13.16 -5.18 15.98
C VAL A 16 12.36 -3.97 16.49
N VAL A 17 11.04 -4.12 16.63
CA VAL A 17 10.16 -3.06 17.17
C VAL A 17 10.53 -2.71 18.62
N LEU A 18 10.87 -3.71 19.45
CA LEU A 18 11.28 -3.48 20.84
C LEU A 18 12.61 -2.74 20.94
N ILE A 19 13.60 -3.08 20.09
CA ILE A 19 14.92 -2.43 20.08
C ILE A 19 14.82 -0.98 19.57
N PHE A 20 14.12 -0.76 18.47
CA PHE A 20 13.98 0.58 17.88
C PHE A 20 12.95 1.45 18.62
N GLY A 21 12.03 0.82 19.35
CA GLY A 21 10.89 1.45 19.98
C GLY A 21 9.81 1.88 18.97
N THR A 22 8.55 1.86 19.40
CA THR A 22 7.41 2.24 18.54
C THR A 22 7.44 3.71 18.12
N LYS A 23 8.07 4.58 18.91
CA LYS A 23 8.13 6.03 18.65
C LYS A 23 9.01 6.38 17.45
N LYS A 24 10.18 5.74 17.32
CA LYS A 24 11.08 5.93 16.17
C LYS A 24 10.51 5.31 14.90
N LEU A 25 9.94 4.11 15.05
CA LEU A 25 9.30 3.40 13.94
C LEU A 25 8.06 4.12 13.42
N ARG A 26 7.27 4.77 14.29
CA ARG A 26 6.12 5.59 13.87
C ARG A 26 6.52 6.86 13.15
N ASN A 27 7.60 7.53 13.59
CA ASN A 27 8.07 8.76 12.95
C ASN A 27 8.57 8.47 11.53
N ILE A 28 9.45 7.47 11.38
CA ILE A 28 10.01 7.07 10.08
C ILE A 28 8.95 6.35 9.23
N GLY A 29 8.12 5.51 9.84
CA GLY A 29 7.05 4.79 9.16
C GLY A 29 5.92 5.70 8.67
N GLY A 30 5.68 6.84 9.31
CA GLY A 30 4.76 7.86 8.82
C GLY A 30 5.24 8.50 7.52
N ASP A 31 6.51 8.91 7.48
CA ASP A 31 7.12 9.54 6.31
C ASP A 31 7.21 8.55 5.13
N LEU A 32 7.70 7.33 5.38
CA LEU A 32 7.79 6.28 4.37
C LEU A 32 6.39 5.78 3.94
N GLY A 33 5.47 5.63 4.89
CA GLY A 33 4.11 5.17 4.64
C GLY A 33 3.30 6.17 3.83
N GLY A 34 3.50 7.48 4.05
CA GLY A 34 2.92 8.54 3.24
C GLY A 34 3.37 8.45 1.78
N ALA A 35 4.68 8.38 1.56
CA ALA A 35 5.25 8.26 0.21
C ALA A 35 4.75 7.00 -0.53
N VAL A 36 4.69 5.85 0.14
CA VAL A 36 4.17 4.61 -0.45
C VAL A 36 2.66 4.69 -0.72
N ARG A 37 1.89 5.38 0.15
CA ARG A 37 0.45 5.59 -0.05
C ARG A 37 0.18 6.44 -1.28
N ASP A 38 0.92 7.53 -1.44
CA ASP A 38 0.77 8.43 -2.59
C ASP A 38 1.29 7.78 -3.88
N PHE A 39 2.34 6.96 -3.81
CA PHE A 39 2.77 6.11 -4.92
C PHE A 39 1.68 5.12 -5.35
N LYS A 40 1.06 4.41 -4.40
CA LYS A 40 -0.07 3.50 -4.69
C LYS A 40 -1.28 4.24 -5.28
N LYS A 41 -1.57 5.44 -4.77
CA LYS A 41 -2.64 6.29 -5.34
C LYS A 41 -2.32 6.75 -6.75
N GLY A 42 -1.06 7.10 -7.06
CA GLY A 42 -0.64 7.46 -8.41
C GLY A 42 -0.81 6.28 -9.38
N LEU A 43 -0.40 5.08 -8.95
CA LEU A 43 -0.58 3.86 -9.76
C LEU A 43 -2.05 3.49 -9.97
N ASN A 44 -2.91 3.67 -8.97
CA ASN A 44 -4.33 3.39 -9.06
C ASN A 44 -5.15 4.54 -9.67
N GLY A 45 -4.61 5.76 -9.67
CA GLY A 45 -5.24 6.95 -10.26
C GLY A 45 -5.40 6.79 -11.76
N ASP A 46 -4.43 6.15 -12.43
CA ASP A 46 -4.53 5.78 -13.84
C ASP A 46 -5.65 4.75 -14.09
N GLU A 47 -5.93 3.86 -13.12
CA GLU A 47 -7.04 2.91 -13.22
C GLU A 47 -8.40 3.55 -12.96
N GLU A 48 -8.51 4.46 -11.97
CA GLU A 48 -9.73 5.21 -11.70
C GLU A 48 -10.08 6.13 -12.87
N GLN A 49 -9.08 6.77 -13.47
CA GLN A 49 -9.23 7.63 -14.65
C GLN A 49 -9.59 6.83 -15.90
N LYS A 50 -9.02 5.63 -16.10
CA LYS A 50 -9.46 4.68 -17.14
C LYS A 50 -10.90 4.20 -16.93
N ARG A 51 -11.31 3.96 -15.69
CA ARG A 51 -12.66 3.49 -15.35
C ARG A 51 -13.70 4.58 -15.57
N LEU A 52 -13.35 5.84 -15.27
CA LEU A 52 -14.17 7.03 -15.55
C LEU A 52 -14.27 7.33 -17.06
N GLU A 53 -13.23 7.08 -17.83
CA GLU A 53 -13.29 7.17 -19.31
C GLU A 53 -14.13 6.05 -19.93
N ALA A 54 -14.02 4.81 -19.43
CA ALA A 54 -14.84 3.69 -19.88
C ALA A 54 -16.34 3.91 -19.61
N ASP A 55 -16.70 4.37 -18.41
CA ASP A 55 -18.10 4.73 -18.06
C ASP A 55 -18.64 5.86 -18.95
N LYS A 56 -17.78 6.82 -19.35
CA LYS A 56 -18.17 7.91 -20.26
C LYS A 56 -18.31 7.48 -21.72
N LEU A 57 -17.59 6.44 -22.15
CA LEU A 57 -17.71 5.85 -23.48
C LEU A 57 -18.98 5.01 -23.59
N GLU A 58 -19.31 4.22 -22.57
CA GLU A 58 -20.54 3.42 -22.54
C GLU A 58 -21.82 4.29 -22.49
N ALA A 59 -21.82 5.38 -21.73
CA ALA A 59 -22.96 6.31 -21.69
C ALA A 59 -23.18 7.12 -22.99
N LYS A 60 -22.21 7.11 -23.91
CA LYS A 60 -22.29 7.83 -25.18
C LYS A 60 -22.81 6.95 -26.33
N ASP A 61 -22.62 5.64 -26.23
CA ASP A 61 -23.15 4.64 -27.16
C ASP A 61 -24.65 4.38 -26.93
N GLU A 62 -25.15 4.50 -25.68
CA GLU A 62 -26.57 4.30 -25.35
C GLU A 62 -27.50 5.46 -25.80
N LYS A 63 -26.93 6.59 -26.24
CA LYS A 63 -27.68 7.79 -26.68
C LYS A 63 -27.58 8.07 -28.18
N GLN A 64 -27.02 7.17 -28.98
CA GLN A 64 -27.06 7.24 -30.45
C GLN A 64 -28.19 6.38 -31.03
#